data_AF-A0A6P4I970-F1
#
_entry.id   AF-A0A6P4I970-F1
#
_cell.length_a   1.000
_cell.length_b   1.000
_cell.length_c   1.000
_cell.angle_alpha   90.00
_cell.angle_beta   90.00
_cell.angle_gamma   90.00
#
_symmetry.space_group_name_H-M   'P 1'
#
loop_
_entity.id
_entity.type
_entity.pdbx_description
1 polymer ?
#
loop_
_entity_poly.entity_id
_entity_poly.type
_entity_poly.pdbx_seq_one_letter_code
_entity_poly.pdbx_strand_id
1 'polypeptide(L)'
;MPPTAIYISVLLLSLTRVSPRSESLKELHKQDESSTASAALQFGEDIRGWAQDLEQLGLDMAQFVEQCRQPGSDCQQRHVLRQLRVLLHGYTELKARLEALEIKYVRRISDQETMDATLRKVKEVLREYDETFHMLKAKTYKLVGQ
;
A
#
# COMPACT_ATOMS: atom_id res chain seq x y z
N MET A 1 -9.18 -28.59 -7.67
CA MET A 1 -9.22 -27.32 -6.91
C MET A 1 -8.50 -26.28 -7.76
N PRO A 2 -9.20 -25.32 -8.39
CA PRO A 2 -8.54 -24.28 -9.16
C PRO A 2 -8.05 -23.15 -8.23
N PRO A 3 -6.90 -22.50 -8.51
CA PRO A 3 -6.38 -21.42 -7.69
C PRO A 3 -7.14 -20.13 -7.97
N THR A 4 -7.54 -19.46 -6.89
CA THR A 4 -8.26 -18.20 -6.88
C THR A 4 -7.36 -17.08 -7.42
N ALA A 5 -7.55 -16.72 -8.68
CA ALA A 5 -6.97 -15.52 -9.27
C ALA A 5 -7.65 -14.30 -8.62
N ILE A 6 -6.85 -13.44 -7.99
CA ILE A 6 -7.32 -12.21 -7.35
C ILE A 6 -7.63 -11.20 -8.45
N TYR A 7 -8.90 -11.04 -8.78
CA TYR A 7 -9.40 -10.02 -9.72
C TYR A 7 -9.47 -8.67 -9.02
N ILE A 8 -8.53 -7.77 -9.31
CA ILE A 8 -8.59 -6.37 -8.86
C ILE A 8 -9.60 -5.62 -9.74
N SER A 9 -10.75 -5.29 -9.16
CA SER A 9 -11.83 -4.58 -9.83
C SER A 9 -11.54 -3.08 -9.89
N VAL A 10 -11.51 -2.53 -11.10
CA VAL A 10 -11.38 -1.10 -11.41
C VAL A 10 -12.70 -0.39 -11.10
N LEU A 11 -12.73 0.43 -10.05
CA LEU A 11 -13.89 1.28 -9.73
C LEU A 11 -13.70 2.65 -10.39
N LEU A 12 -14.24 2.80 -11.60
CA LEU A 12 -14.33 4.06 -12.34
C LEU A 12 -15.77 4.58 -12.28
N LEU A 13 -15.87 5.89 -12.05
CA LEU A 13 -16.98 6.79 -12.40
C LEU A 13 -18.25 6.73 -11.53
N SER A 14 -18.56 7.84 -10.85
CA SER A 14 -19.82 8.59 -11.03
C SER A 14 -19.95 9.71 -9.99
N LEU A 15 -19.60 10.95 -10.33
CA LEU A 15 -20.12 12.13 -9.63
C LEU A 15 -20.44 13.23 -10.66
N THR A 16 -21.68 13.23 -11.12
CA THR A 16 -22.28 14.30 -11.93
C THR A 16 -22.70 15.47 -11.03
N ARG A 17 -22.42 16.67 -11.53
CA ARG A 17 -22.69 17.98 -10.92
C ARG A 17 -24.20 18.30 -10.89
N VAL A 18 -24.68 18.91 -9.81
CA VAL A 18 -25.84 19.83 -9.84
C VAL A 18 -25.59 21.00 -8.86
N SER A 19 -25.87 22.21 -9.34
CA SER A 19 -25.68 23.56 -8.76
C SER A 19 -27.06 24.20 -8.51
N PRO A 20 -27.32 25.03 -7.46
CA PRO A 20 -27.28 26.53 -7.60
C PRO A 20 -26.96 27.31 -6.27
N ARG A 21 -26.12 28.35 -6.25
CA ARG A 21 -26.37 29.83 -6.32
C ARG A 21 -26.63 30.57 -4.98
N SER A 22 -25.55 31.13 -4.41
CA SER A 22 -25.48 32.28 -3.47
C SER A 22 -24.11 32.96 -3.71
N GLU A 23 -24.08 34.20 -4.17
CA GLU A 23 -22.93 34.77 -4.93
C GLU A 23 -21.86 35.50 -4.10
N SER A 24 -21.97 35.63 -2.77
CA SER A 24 -20.96 36.36 -1.96
C SER A 24 -20.17 35.53 -0.94
N LEU A 25 -20.60 34.30 -0.64
CA LEU A 25 -19.83 33.29 0.13
C LEU A 25 -19.22 32.21 -0.79
N LYS A 26 -19.57 32.25 -2.08
CA LYS A 26 -19.17 31.27 -3.08
C LYS A 26 -17.69 31.31 -3.43
N GLU A 27 -17.01 32.44 -3.29
CA GLU A 27 -15.60 32.53 -3.65
C GLU A 27 -14.69 31.86 -2.62
N LEU A 28 -14.99 32.03 -1.32
CA LEU A 28 -14.35 31.27 -0.24
C LEU A 28 -14.64 29.77 -0.38
N HIS A 29 -15.90 29.39 -0.66
CA HIS A 29 -16.26 27.99 -0.87
C HIS A 29 -15.61 27.37 -2.11
N LYS A 30 -15.48 28.12 -3.21
CA LYS A 30 -14.83 27.65 -4.44
C LYS A 30 -13.33 27.45 -4.26
N GLN A 31 -12.67 28.32 -3.49
CA GLN A 31 -11.25 28.18 -3.20
C GLN A 31 -10.99 26.99 -2.28
N ASP A 32 -11.85 26.79 -1.28
CA ASP A 32 -11.78 25.64 -0.36
C ASP A 32 -12.08 24.32 -1.10
N GLU A 33 -13.16 24.25 -1.89
CA GLU A 33 -13.47 23.10 -2.75
C GLU A 33 -12.38 22.79 -3.79
N SER A 34 -11.77 23.82 -4.38
CA SER A 34 -10.66 23.62 -5.32
C SER A 34 -9.43 23.06 -4.62
N SER A 35 -9.16 23.49 -3.39
CA SER A 35 -8.01 23.03 -2.61
C SER A 35 -8.20 21.61 -2.09
N THR A 36 -9.41 21.25 -1.66
CA THR A 36 -9.75 19.90 -1.19
C THR A 36 -9.83 18.91 -2.36
N ALA A 37 -10.38 19.31 -3.51
CA ALA A 37 -10.37 18.50 -4.72
C ALA A 37 -8.93 18.24 -5.22
N SER A 38 -8.06 19.25 -5.15
CA SER A 38 -6.63 19.08 -5.47
C SER A 38 -5.94 18.15 -4.48
N ALA A 39 -6.24 18.24 -3.18
CA ALA A 39 -5.67 17.37 -2.16
C ALA A 39 -6.14 15.92 -2.32
N ALA A 40 -7.39 15.69 -2.70
CA ALA A 40 -7.94 14.36 -2.95
C ALA A 40 -7.29 13.69 -4.17
N LEU A 41 -7.06 14.43 -5.26
CA LEU A 41 -6.31 13.94 -6.43
C LEU A 41 -4.87 13.56 -6.04
N GLN A 42 -4.20 14.42 -5.30
CA GLN A 42 -2.82 14.19 -4.88
C GLN A 42 -2.68 13.02 -3.89
N PHE A 43 -3.67 12.82 -3.01
CA PHE A 43 -3.76 11.62 -2.18
C PHE A 43 -3.90 10.36 -3.04
N GLY A 44 -4.75 10.38 -4.06
CA GLY A 44 -4.90 9.25 -4.98
C GLY A 44 -3.60 8.90 -5.72
N GLU A 45 -2.83 9.90 -6.13
CA GLU A 45 -1.50 9.71 -6.73
C GLU A 45 -0.48 9.18 -5.73
N ASP A 46 -0.43 9.75 -4.52
CA ASP A 46 0.49 9.32 -3.46
C ASP A 46 0.21 7.86 -3.03
N ILE A 47 -1.07 7.47 -2.88
CA ILE A 47 -1.47 6.10 -2.58
C ILE A 47 -1.12 5.16 -3.74
N ARG A 48 -1.25 5.61 -4.99
CA ARG A 48 -0.87 4.81 -6.15
C ARG A 48 0.64 4.57 -6.19
N GLY A 49 1.44 5.60 -5.94
CA GLY A 49 2.91 5.46 -5.85
C GLY A 49 3.31 4.52 -4.71
N TRP A 50 2.68 4.67 -3.54
CA TRP A 50 2.86 3.73 -2.44
C TRP A 50 2.51 2.28 -2.82
N ALA A 51 1.42 2.07 -3.56
CA ALA A 51 1.00 0.74 -3.98
C ALA A 51 1.97 0.12 -5.00
N GLN A 52 2.54 0.92 -5.90
CA GLN A 52 3.57 0.49 -6.83
C GLN A 52 4.84 0.05 -6.10
N ASP A 53 5.25 0.78 -5.06
CA ASP A 53 6.42 0.41 -4.26
C ASP A 53 6.17 -0.90 -3.47
N LEU A 54 4.94 -1.12 -3.00
CA LEU A 54 4.54 -2.39 -2.36
C LEU A 54 4.54 -3.55 -3.36
N GLU A 55 4.03 -3.34 -4.58
CA GLU A 55 4.08 -4.34 -5.64
C GLU A 55 5.53 -4.72 -5.97
N GLN A 56 6.42 -3.74 -6.07
CA GLN A 56 7.84 -3.99 -6.29
C GLN A 56 8.47 -4.83 -5.17
N LEU A 57 8.15 -4.55 -3.90
CA LEU A 57 8.60 -5.37 -2.79
C LEU A 57 8.12 -6.83 -2.91
N GLY A 58 6.88 -7.03 -3.34
CA GLY A 58 6.32 -8.36 -3.61
C GLY A 58 7.05 -9.09 -4.75
N LEU A 59 7.40 -8.37 -5.82
CA LEU A 59 8.20 -8.91 -6.93
C LEU A 59 9.62 -9.29 -6.49
N ASP A 60 10.28 -8.44 -5.70
CA ASP A 60 11.61 -8.71 -5.17
C ASP A 60 11.61 -9.99 -4.30
N MET A 61 10.57 -10.14 -3.47
CA MET A 61 10.37 -11.35 -2.67
C MET A 61 10.15 -12.59 -3.54
N ALA A 62 9.30 -12.51 -4.57
CA ALA A 62 9.04 -13.62 -5.48
C ALA A 62 10.30 -14.02 -6.27
N GLN A 63 11.06 -13.03 -6.75
CA GLN A 63 12.32 -13.26 -7.47
C GLN A 63 13.34 -13.96 -6.57
N PHE A 64 13.49 -13.51 -5.32
CA PHE A 64 14.37 -14.15 -4.36
C PHE A 64 13.99 -15.62 -4.10
N VAL A 65 12.69 -15.89 -3.92
CA VAL A 65 12.19 -17.27 -3.75
C VAL A 65 12.51 -18.13 -4.97
N GLU A 66 12.30 -17.61 -6.18
CA GLU A 66 12.57 -18.36 -7.40
C GLU A 66 14.07 -18.65 -7.56
N GLN A 67 14.95 -17.70 -7.23
CA GLN A 67 16.40 -17.92 -7.20
C GLN A 67 16.80 -19.04 -6.23
N CYS A 68 16.17 -19.12 -5.06
CA CYS A 68 16.44 -20.17 -4.09
C CYS A 68 15.82 -21.53 -4.43
N ARG A 69 14.82 -21.58 -5.31
CA ARG A 69 14.15 -22.82 -5.72
C ARG A 69 14.98 -23.61 -6.73
N GLN A 70 15.85 -22.94 -7.48
CA GLN A 70 16.62 -23.56 -8.57
C GLN A 70 17.64 -24.58 -8.02
N PRO A 71 17.79 -25.76 -8.64
CA PRO A 71 18.81 -26.73 -8.28
C PRO A 71 20.22 -26.13 -8.39
N GLY A 72 21.06 -26.35 -7.39
CA GLY A 72 22.43 -25.79 -7.35
C GLY A 72 22.49 -24.31 -6.96
N SER A 73 21.39 -23.70 -6.52
CA SER A 73 21.39 -22.35 -5.97
C SER A 73 22.12 -22.28 -4.62
N ASP A 74 22.90 -21.22 -4.41
CA ASP A 74 23.62 -20.96 -3.16
C ASP A 74 22.73 -20.22 -2.14
N CYS A 75 21.53 -20.75 -1.88
CA CYS A 75 20.63 -20.21 -0.86
C CYS A 75 20.96 -20.75 0.52
N GLN A 76 22.15 -20.38 1.00
CA GLN A 76 22.55 -20.60 2.37
C GLN A 76 21.70 -19.78 3.33
N GLN A 77 21.49 -20.32 4.52
CA GLN A 77 20.71 -19.68 5.58
C GLN A 77 21.13 -18.23 5.87
N ARG A 78 22.44 -17.92 5.86
CA ARG A 78 22.94 -16.55 6.06
C ARG A 78 22.47 -15.60 4.95
N HIS A 79 22.47 -16.06 3.70
CA HIS A 79 21.98 -15.31 2.56
C HIS A 79 20.47 -15.07 2.68
N VAL A 80 19.69 -16.11 3.02
CA VAL A 80 18.24 -16.01 3.25
C VAL A 80 17.91 -15.01 4.36
N LEU A 81 18.60 -15.09 5.50
CA LEU A 81 18.39 -14.17 6.63
C LEU A 81 18.79 -12.72 6.30
N ARG A 82 19.74 -12.52 5.38
CA ARG A 82 20.12 -11.18 4.91
C ARG A 82 19.04 -10.61 3.99
N GLN A 83 18.58 -11.40 3.03
CA GLN A 83 17.52 -10.97 2.11
C GLN A 83 16.20 -10.71 2.85
N LEU A 84 15.83 -11.56 3.80
CA LEU A 84 14.67 -11.34 4.64
C LEU A 84 14.77 -10.03 5.44
N ARG A 85 15.96 -9.66 5.92
CA ARG A 85 16.18 -8.37 6.60
C ARG A 85 16.00 -7.17 5.67
N VAL A 86 16.46 -7.28 4.43
CA VAL A 86 16.28 -6.21 3.41
C VAL A 86 14.79 -6.04 3.09
N LEU A 87 14.08 -7.14 2.82
CA LEU A 87 12.64 -7.10 2.54
C LEU A 87 11.83 -6.55 3.73
N LEU A 88 12.17 -6.96 4.96
CA LEU A 88 11.54 -6.43 6.18
C LEU A 88 11.79 -4.93 6.37
N HIS A 89 12.98 -4.44 6.01
CA HIS A 89 13.28 -3.02 6.07
C HIS A 89 12.44 -2.22 5.09
N GLY A 90 12.38 -2.65 3.81
CA GLY A 90 11.52 -2.01 2.80
C GLY A 90 10.04 -2.02 3.19
N TYR A 91 9.56 -3.14 3.74
CA TYR A 91 8.20 -3.22 4.28
C TYR A 91 7.94 -2.22 5.42
N THR A 92 8.89 -2.09 6.35
CA THR A 92 8.78 -1.15 7.48
C THR A 92 8.75 0.30 6.98
N GLU A 93 9.55 0.62 5.97
CA GLU A 93 9.54 1.94 5.33
C GLU A 93 8.20 2.24 4.66
N LEU A 94 7.61 1.27 3.93
CA LEU A 94 6.28 1.40 3.34
C LEU A 94 5.20 1.66 4.39
N LYS A 95 5.28 0.99 5.54
CA LYS A 95 4.38 1.22 6.68
C LYS A 95 4.47 2.66 7.17
N ALA A 96 5.68 3.14 7.43
CA ALA A 96 5.92 4.50 7.89
C ALA A 96 5.48 5.56 6.86
N ARG A 97 5.71 5.30 5.57
CA ARG A 97 5.24 6.18 4.49
C ARG A 97 3.72 6.26 4.43
N LEU A 98 3.00 5.14 4.64
CA LEU A 98 1.54 5.16 4.70
C LEU A 98 1.03 5.99 5.89
N GLU A 99 1.62 5.83 7.07
CA GLU A 99 1.28 6.63 8.26
C GLU A 99 1.52 8.13 8.01
N ALA A 100 2.62 8.47 7.33
CA ALA A 100 2.90 9.85 6.94
C ALA A 100 1.87 10.40 5.94
N LEU A 101 1.41 9.59 4.98
CA LEU A 101 0.34 9.97 4.04
C LEU A 101 -0.99 10.19 4.77
N GLU A 102 -1.36 9.31 5.70
CA GLU A 102 -2.55 9.47 6.53
C GLU A 102 -2.51 10.82 7.28
N ILE A 103 -1.42 11.11 8.00
CA ILE A 103 -1.25 12.38 8.72
C ILE A 103 -1.30 13.59 7.77
N LYS A 104 -0.70 13.49 6.58
CA LYS A 104 -0.65 14.56 5.58
C LYS A 104 -2.06 14.96 5.10
N TYR A 105 -2.97 13.99 4.97
CA TYR A 105 -4.27 14.21 4.30
C TYR A 105 -5.49 14.19 5.22
N VAL A 106 -5.40 13.69 6.47
CA VAL A 106 -6.53 13.54 7.42
C VAL A 106 -7.32 14.81 7.73
N ARG A 107 -6.81 16.00 7.41
CA ARG A 107 -7.51 17.30 7.55
C ARG A 107 -7.61 18.10 6.25
N ARG A 108 -7.10 17.56 5.13
CA ARG A 108 -7.02 18.24 3.84
C ARG A 108 -8.05 17.73 2.84
N ILE A 109 -8.60 16.55 3.08
CA ILE A 109 -9.64 15.94 2.26
C ILE A 109 -10.97 16.16 2.98
N SER A 110 -11.97 16.70 2.27
CA SER A 110 -13.32 16.90 2.80
C SER A 110 -14.10 15.59 2.90
N ASP A 111 -13.90 14.69 1.93
CA ASP A 111 -14.46 13.34 1.93
C ASP A 111 -13.59 12.38 2.76
N GLN A 112 -13.71 12.53 4.06
CA GLN A 112 -12.96 11.72 5.01
C GLN A 112 -13.36 10.24 4.96
N GLU A 113 -14.62 9.93 4.64
CA GLU A 113 -15.13 8.57 4.58
C GLU A 113 -14.44 7.77 3.46
N THR A 114 -14.31 8.37 2.27
CA THR A 114 -13.62 7.73 1.14
C THR A 114 -12.11 7.56 1.42
N MET A 115 -11.48 8.55 2.06
CA MET A 115 -10.08 8.46 2.47
C MET A 115 -9.88 7.32 3.48
N ASP A 116 -10.69 7.28 4.53
CA ASP A 116 -10.63 6.26 5.58
C ASP A 116 -10.92 4.85 5.03
N ALA A 117 -11.86 4.73 4.08
CA ALA A 117 -12.13 3.47 3.40
C ALA A 117 -10.92 2.99 2.58
N THR A 118 -10.23 3.90 1.89
CA THR A 118 -9.00 3.59 1.16
C THR A 118 -7.89 3.15 2.11
N LEU A 119 -7.63 3.92 3.17
CA LEU A 119 -6.62 3.60 4.17
C LEU A 119 -6.91 2.26 4.86
N ARG A 120 -8.18 1.91 5.11
CA ARG A 120 -8.56 0.62 5.69
C ARG A 120 -8.17 -0.55 4.79
N LYS A 121 -8.49 -0.48 3.49
CA LYS A 121 -8.09 -1.50 2.51
C LYS A 121 -6.58 -1.64 2.44
N VAL A 122 -5.87 -0.51 2.45
CA VAL A 122 -4.40 -0.50 2.41
C VAL A 122 -3.81 -1.15 3.68
N LYS A 123 -4.35 -0.83 4.86
CA LYS A 123 -3.95 -1.44 6.13
C LYS A 123 -4.24 -2.94 6.18
N GLU A 124 -5.32 -3.40 5.56
CA GLU A 124 -5.61 -4.84 5.41
C GLU A 124 -4.54 -5.55 4.57
N VAL A 125 -4.15 -4.98 3.43
CA VAL A 125 -3.06 -5.53 2.61
C VAL A 125 -1.74 -5.58 3.41
N LEU A 126 -1.42 -4.53 4.16
CA LEU A 126 -0.23 -4.53 5.02
C LEU A 126 -0.27 -5.63 6.08
N ARG A 127 -1.45 -5.98 6.60
CA ARG A 127 -1.62 -7.08 7.57
C ARG A 127 -1.28 -8.43 6.94
N GLU A 128 -1.67 -8.66 5.69
CA GLU A 128 -1.32 -9.89 4.96
C GLU A 128 0.21 -10.04 4.79
N TYR A 129 0.90 -8.92 4.55
CA TYR A 129 2.36 -8.90 4.51
C TYR A 129 2.98 -9.14 5.89
N ASP A 130 2.43 -8.57 6.98
CA ASP A 130 2.89 -8.85 8.36
C ASP A 130 2.83 -10.35 8.67
N GLU A 131 1.70 -10.99 8.36
CA GLU A 131 1.48 -12.42 8.56
C GLU A 131 2.48 -13.26 7.74
N THR A 132 2.72 -12.85 6.49
CA THR A 132 3.69 -13.50 5.60
C THR A 132 5.12 -13.41 6.15
N PHE A 133 5.56 -12.22 6.55
CA PHE A 133 6.87 -12.02 7.15
C PHE A 133 7.03 -12.76 8.48
N HIS A 134 5.98 -12.80 9.30
CA HIS A 134 5.98 -13.57 10.55
C HIS A 134 6.15 -15.07 10.28
N MET A 135 5.41 -15.61 9.31
CA MET A 135 5.53 -17.01 8.89
C MET A 135 6.92 -17.32 8.35
N LEU A 136 7.47 -16.45 7.48
CA LEU A 136 8.81 -16.61 6.92
C LEU A 136 9.86 -16.63 8.02
N LYS A 137 9.83 -15.64 8.93
CA LYS A 137 10.74 -15.57 10.07
C LYS A 137 10.68 -16.85 10.91
N ALA A 138 9.48 -17.31 11.27
CA ALA A 138 9.31 -18.54 12.05
C ALA A 138 9.87 -19.78 11.33
N LYS A 139 9.65 -19.92 10.02
CA LYS A 139 10.18 -21.03 9.22
C LYS A 139 11.71 -20.95 9.08
N THR A 140 12.27 -19.77 8.85
CA THR A 140 13.72 -19.60 8.74
C THR A 140 14.41 -19.91 10.08
N TYR A 141 13.84 -19.51 11.22
CA TYR A 141 14.40 -19.86 12.53
C TYR A 141 14.39 -21.37 12.83
N LYS A 142 13.37 -22.11 12.38
CA LYS A 142 13.34 -23.58 12.52
C LYS A 142 14.44 -24.28 11.74
N LEU A 143 14.96 -23.68 10.66
CA LEU A 143 16.10 -24.19 9.90
C LEU A 143 17.45 -23.93 10.59
N VAL A 144 17.50 -23.07 11.62
CA VAL A 144 18.71 -22.72 12.39
C VAL A 144 18.88 -23.57 13.65
N GLY A 145 17.83 -24.30 14.05
CA GLY A 145 17.80 -25.12 15.25
C GLY A 145 18.17 -26.59 15.04
N GLN A 146 18.78 -26.93 13.90
CA GLN A 146 19.27 -28.28 13.58
C GLN A 146 20.77 -28.27 13.37
#